data_AF-A0A5V1PKZ7-F1
#
_entry.id   AF-A0A5V1PKZ7-F1
#
_cell.length_a   1.000
_cell.length_b   1.000
_cell.length_c   1.000
_cell.angle_alpha   90.00
_cell.angle_beta   90.00
_cell.angle_gamma   90.00
#
_symmetry.space_group_name_H-M   'P 1'
#
loop_
_entity.id
_entity.type
_entity.pdbx_description
1 polymer ?
#
loop_
_entity_poly.entity_id
_entity_poly.type
_entity_poly.pdbx_seq_one_letter_code
_entity_poly.pdbx_strand_id
1 'polypeptide(L)' 'ACAQIRRWVYDHGQDCRKTKGMAHGCYGQVERRDQESLLACWGIDRE' A
#
# COMPACT_ATOMS: atom_id res chain seq x y z
N ALA A 1 7.76 10.78 4.75
CA ALA A 1 7.12 10.33 3.48
C ALA A 1 6.73 8.86 3.53
N CYS A 2 7.67 7.94 3.83
CA CYS A 2 7.42 6.50 3.69
C CYS A 2 6.21 5.98 4.50
N ALA A 3 6.03 6.40 5.76
CA ALA A 3 4.86 6.04 6.57
C ALA A 3 3.49 6.44 5.96
N GLN A 4 3.46 7.44 5.07
CA GLN A 4 2.22 7.90 4.44
C GLN A 4 1.86 7.08 3.20
N ILE A 5 2.82 6.44 2.53
CA ILE A 5 2.60 5.67 1.28
C ILE A 5 1.55 4.57 1.49
N ARG A 6 1.57 3.91 2.66
CA ARG A 6 0.61 2.86 3.03
C ARG A 6 -0.86 3.33 3.09
N ARG A 7 -1.11 4.64 3.15
CA ARG A 7 -2.48 5.20 3.22
C ARG A 7 -3.14 5.34 1.85
N TRP A 8 -2.36 5.29 0.76
CA TRP A 8 -2.83 5.47 -0.62
C TRP A 8 -3.37 4.16 -1.20
N VAL A 9 -4.38 3.61 -0.52
CA VAL A 9 -5.00 2.30 -0.81
C VAL A 9 -6.51 2.40 -1.02
N TYR A 10 -6.95 3.57 -1.47
CA TYR A 10 -8.32 3.79 -1.93
C TYR A 10 -8.31 3.93 -3.44
N ASP A 11 -9.25 3.26 -4.09
CA ASP A 11 -9.47 3.32 -5.53
C ASP A 11 -10.95 3.59 -5.81
N HIS A 12 -11.27 4.64 -6.55
CA HIS A 12 -12.65 5.10 -6.77
C HIS A 12 -13.52 5.21 -5.48
N GLY A 13 -12.91 5.58 -4.35
CA GLY A 13 -13.57 5.66 -3.03
C GLY A 13 -13.75 4.32 -2.32
N GLN A 14 -13.40 3.20 -2.95
CA GLN A 14 -13.38 1.86 -2.36
C GLN A 14 -12.09 1.64 -1.58
N ASP A 15 -12.22 1.06 -0.39
CA ASP A 15 -11.07 0.63 0.41
C ASP A 15 -10.52 -0.71 -0.10
N CYS A 16 -9.34 -0.71 -0.71
CA CYS A 16 -8.75 -1.89 -1.34
C CYS A 16 -8.36 -2.99 -0.35
N ARG A 17 -8.30 -2.70 0.95
CA ARG A 17 -8.09 -3.74 1.98
C ARG A 17 -9.24 -4.74 2.03
N LYS A 18 -10.45 -4.33 1.61
CA LYS A 18 -11.65 -5.17 1.62
C LYS A 18 -11.78 -6.07 0.39
N THR A 19 -10.87 -5.96 -0.60
CA THR A 19 -10.99 -6.66 -1.88
C THR A 19 -10.05 -7.87 -2.02
N LYS A 20 -9.45 -8.35 -0.92
CA LYS A 20 -8.54 -9.50 -0.94
C LYS A 20 -9.26 -10.75 -1.46
N GLY A 21 -8.69 -11.41 -2.47
CA GLY A 21 -9.27 -12.61 -3.07
C GLY A 21 -10.42 -12.36 -4.07
N MET A 22 -10.79 -11.11 -4.33
CA MET A 22 -11.75 -10.77 -5.39
C MET A 22 -11.03 -10.71 -6.74
N ALA A 23 -11.57 -11.40 -7.76
CA ALA A 23 -10.97 -11.47 -9.09
C ALA A 23 -10.80 -10.10 -9.78
N HIS A 24 -11.68 -9.14 -9.45
CA HIS A 24 -11.66 -7.77 -9.98
C HIS A 24 -11.48 -6.72 -8.87
N GLY A 25 -10.86 -7.13 -7.76
CA GLY A 25 -10.53 -6.24 -6.65
C GLY A 25 -9.26 -5.42 -6.88
N CYS A 26 -9.07 -4.37 -6.08
CA CYS A 26 -7.88 -3.52 -6.12
C CYS A 26 -6.84 -3.90 -5.03
N TYR A 27 -6.89 -5.10 -4.47
CA TYR A 27 -6.04 -5.50 -3.33
C TYR A 27 -4.54 -5.41 -3.66
N GLY A 28 -4.15 -5.63 -4.92
CA GLY A 28 -2.76 -5.45 -5.36
C GLY A 28 -2.21 -4.03 -5.12
N GLN A 29 -3.07 -3.01 -5.02
CA GLN A 29 -2.65 -1.65 -4.63
C GLN A 29 -2.09 -1.65 -3.21
N VAL A 30 -2.69 -2.39 -2.27
CA VAL A 30 -2.22 -2.51 -0.88
C VAL A 30 -0.82 -3.10 -0.85
N GLU A 31 -0.62 -4.21 -1.56
CA GLU A 31 0.69 -4.88 -1.64
C GLU A 31 1.75 -3.96 -2.26
N ARG A 32 1.41 -3.27 -3.36
CA ARG A 32 2.30 -2.31 -4.00
C ARG A 32 2.67 -1.15 -3.06
N ARG A 33 1.70 -0.56 -2.35
CA ARG A 33 1.98 0.54 -1.41
C ARG A 33 2.88 0.11 -0.27
N ASP A 34 2.74 -1.13 0.20
CA ASP A 34 3.60 -1.64 1.27
C ASP A 34 5.04 -1.83 0.78
N GLN A 35 5.24 -2.45 -0.39
CA GLN A 35 6.56 -2.59 -1.02
C GLN A 35 7.22 -1.22 -1.26
N GLU A 36 6.46 -0.25 -1.80
CA GLU A 36 6.97 1.11 -2.00
C GLU A 36 7.29 1.82 -0.68
N SER A 37 6.51 1.58 0.36
CA SER A 37 6.81 2.10 1.69
C SER A 37 8.11 1.53 2.25
N LEU A 38 8.34 0.22 2.08
CA LEU A 38 9.59 -0.43 2.52
C LEU A 38 10.79 0.14 1.76
N LEU A 39 10.65 0.29 0.44
CA LEU A 39 11.69 0.89 -0.41
C LEU A 39 11.99 2.34 -0.01
N ALA A 40 10.94 3.13 0.27
CA ALA A 40 11.09 4.53 0.67
C ALA A 40 11.59 4.72 2.10
N CYS A 41 11.38 3.75 3.01
CA CYS A 41 12.00 3.77 4.35
C CYS A 41 13.40 3.14 4.36
N TRP A 42 13.89 2.61 3.23
CA TRP A 42 15.12 1.83 3.24
C TRP A 42 16.32 2.68 3.66
N GLY A 43 16.94 2.29 4.77
CA GLY A 43 18.11 2.99 5.32
C GLY A 43 17.78 4.12 6.29
N ILE A 44 16.50 4.43 6.50
CA ILE A 44 16.03 5.41 7.50
C ILE A 44 15.94 4.76 8.89
N ASP A 45 15.61 3.47 8.97
CA ASP A 45 15.54 2.73 10.25
C ASP A 45 16.91 2.29 10.81
N ARG A 46 18.04 2.83 10.30
CA ARG A 46 19.42 2.40 10.64
C ARG A 46 20.21 3.38 11.52
N GLU A 47 19.58 4.40 12.08
CA GLU A 47 20.20 5.36 13.02
C GLU A 47 19.88 5.03 14.48
#